data_AF-A0A3D0SXU4-F1
#
_entry.id   AF-A0A3D0SXU4-F1
#
_cell.length_a   1.000
_cell.length_b   1.000
_cell.length_c   1.000
_cell.angle_alpha   90.00
_cell.angle_beta   90.00
_cell.angle_gamma   90.00
#
_symmetry.space_group_name_H-M   'P 1'
#
loop_
_entity.id
_entity.type
_entity.pdbx_description
1 polymer ?
#
loop_
_entity_poly.entity_id
_entity_poly.type
_entity_poly.pdbx_seq_one_letter_code
_entity_poly.pdbx_strand_id
1 'polypeptide(L)'
;MNKQPLRVGVGGPVGSGKTALVEALCKTLRNHYQIAVVTNDIYTYEDAQFLTRAQALEPERIIGVETGGCPHTAIREDASMNLAAVDQLCERFPDLDLVLVESGGDNLSATFSPELSDLTIYVIDVAAGDKIPRKGGPGITRSDLLVINKIDLAP
;
A
#
# COMPACT_ATOMS: atom_id res chain seq x y z
N MET A 1 9.60 -18.67 18.20
CA MET A 1 9.93 -17.86 17.01
C MET A 1 8.65 -17.14 16.63
N ASN A 2 8.63 -15.82 16.68
CA ASN A 2 7.47 -15.06 16.19
C ASN A 2 7.44 -15.19 14.67
N LYS A 3 6.25 -15.45 14.14
CA LYS A 3 6.01 -15.54 12.70
C LYS A 3 6.26 -14.15 12.09
N GLN A 4 7.12 -14.07 11.08
CA GLN A 4 7.30 -12.84 10.32
C GLN A 4 6.23 -12.79 9.23
N PRO A 5 5.34 -11.77 9.23
CA PRO A 5 4.34 -11.65 8.17
C PRO A 5 5.00 -11.25 6.86
N LEU A 6 4.40 -11.68 5.74
CA LEU A 6 4.73 -11.14 4.44
C LEU A 6 4.37 -9.65 4.40
N ARG A 7 5.27 -8.79 3.95
CA ARG A 7 5.00 -7.35 3.78
C ARG A 7 4.84 -7.04 2.30
N VAL A 8 3.69 -6.50 1.94
CA VAL A 8 3.37 -6.17 0.55
C VAL A 8 3.14 -4.68 0.41
N GLY A 9 4.04 -4.01 -0.31
CA GLY A 9 3.93 -2.60 -0.64
C GLY A 9 2.96 -2.39 -1.79
N VAL A 10 1.98 -1.51 -1.61
CA VAL A 10 1.03 -1.09 -2.65
C VAL A 10 1.31 0.37 -3.01
N GLY A 11 1.93 0.58 -4.17
CA GLY A 11 2.37 1.89 -4.65
C GLY A 11 1.66 2.32 -5.92
N GLY A 12 1.82 3.59 -6.29
CA GLY A 12 1.23 4.13 -7.52
C GLY A 12 0.83 5.60 -7.44
N PRO A 13 0.42 6.19 -8.58
CA PRO A 13 -0.02 7.58 -8.64
C PRO A 13 -1.18 7.94 -7.72
N VAL A 14 -1.31 9.24 -7.46
CA VAL A 14 -2.48 9.80 -6.78
C VAL A 14 -3.74 9.40 -7.56
N GLY A 15 -4.72 8.83 -6.86
CA GLY A 15 -6.00 8.46 -7.44
C GLY A 15 -6.00 7.21 -8.32
N SER A 16 -4.92 6.43 -8.43
CA SER A 16 -4.90 5.22 -9.27
C SER A 16 -5.77 4.07 -8.73
N GLY A 17 -6.20 4.15 -7.47
CA GLY A 17 -7.09 3.18 -6.82
C GLY A 17 -6.38 2.21 -5.87
N LYS A 18 -5.26 2.62 -5.27
CA LYS A 18 -4.52 1.85 -4.26
C LYS A 18 -5.38 1.47 -3.06
N THR A 19 -6.00 2.44 -2.39
CA THR A 19 -6.92 2.21 -1.25
C THR A 19 -8.05 1.24 -1.61
N ALA A 20 -8.63 1.37 -2.80
CA ALA A 20 -9.69 0.47 -3.29
C ALA A 20 -9.19 -0.97 -3.50
N LEU A 21 -7.96 -1.14 -4.02
CA LEU A 21 -7.32 -2.44 -4.13
C LEU A 21 -7.05 -3.04 -2.74
N VAL A 22 -6.52 -2.24 -1.80
CA VAL A 22 -6.25 -2.67 -0.42
C VAL A 22 -7.55 -3.10 0.27
N GLU A 23 -8.64 -2.34 0.12
CA GLU A 23 -9.95 -2.68 0.64
C GLU A 23 -10.44 -4.05 0.10
N ALA A 24 -10.38 -4.23 -1.22
CA ALA A 24 -10.82 -5.45 -1.88
C ALA A 24 -10.00 -6.67 -1.43
N LEU A 25 -8.67 -6.52 -1.33
CA LEU A 25 -7.78 -7.56 -0.82
C LEU A 25 -8.12 -7.92 0.64
N CYS A 26 -8.29 -6.93 1.50
CA CYS A 26 -8.66 -7.15 2.90
C CYS A 26 -9.98 -7.93 3.01
N LYS A 27 -11.04 -7.47 2.33
CA LYS A 27 -12.36 -8.12 2.38
C LYS A 27 -12.33 -9.55 1.85
N THR A 28 -11.52 -9.81 0.83
CA THR A 28 -11.41 -11.14 0.21
C THR A 28 -10.60 -12.11 1.06
N LEU A 29 -9.50 -11.63 1.66
CA LEU A 29 -8.49 -12.49 2.28
C LEU A 29 -8.64 -12.64 3.81
N ARG A 30 -9.33 -11.71 4.50
CA ARG A 30 -9.40 -11.66 5.97
C ARG A 30 -10.02 -12.89 6.65
N ASN A 31 -10.77 -13.71 5.92
CA ASN A 31 -11.35 -14.95 6.43
C ASN A 31 -10.38 -16.14 6.34
N HIS A 32 -9.25 -15.98 5.63
CA HIS A 32 -8.27 -17.01 5.37
C HIS A 32 -6.89 -16.70 5.97
N TYR A 33 -6.58 -15.41 6.16
CA TYR A 33 -5.28 -14.95 6.65
C TYR A 33 -5.46 -13.90 7.75
N GLN A 34 -4.48 -13.82 8.65
CA GLN A 34 -4.34 -12.74 9.61
C GLN A 34 -3.68 -11.53 8.94
N ILE A 35 -4.46 -10.49 8.68
CA ILE A 35 -4.02 -9.33 7.88
C ILE A 35 -4.03 -8.07 8.75
N ALA A 36 -3.09 -7.17 8.45
CA ALA A 36 -3.10 -5.79 8.91
C ALA A 36 -2.71 -4.83 7.77
N VAL A 37 -2.96 -3.54 7.95
CA VAL A 37 -2.69 -2.50 6.96
C VAL A 37 -1.99 -1.31 7.61
N VAL A 38 -0.96 -0.81 6.94
CA VAL A 38 -0.37 0.50 7.18
C VAL A 38 -0.70 1.38 5.97
N THR A 39 -1.35 2.51 6.17
CA THR A 39 -1.64 3.47 5.08
C THR A 39 -0.83 4.74 5.27
N ASN A 40 -0.26 5.27 4.20
CA ASN A 40 0.53 6.49 4.26
C ASN A 40 -0.18 7.63 3.55
N ASP A 41 -0.23 8.77 4.20
CA ASP A 41 -0.73 9.98 3.58
C ASP A 41 0.05 11.19 4.10
N ILE A 42 0.11 12.28 3.33
CA ILE A 42 1.09 13.34 3.63
C ILE A 42 0.64 14.19 4.84
N TYR A 43 -0.65 14.50 4.91
CA TYR A 43 -1.22 15.47 5.85
C TYR A 43 -2.47 14.97 6.57
N THR A 44 -2.90 13.73 6.30
CA THR A 44 -4.18 13.23 6.79
C THR A 44 -4.10 11.76 7.20
N TYR A 45 -5.22 11.23 7.67
CA TYR A 45 -5.42 9.81 7.93
C TYR A 45 -6.59 9.28 7.09
N GLU A 46 -6.89 9.91 5.96
CA GLU A 46 -8.12 9.68 5.18
C GLU A 46 -8.21 8.23 4.70
N ASP A 47 -7.12 7.64 4.21
CA ASP A 47 -7.11 6.25 3.74
C ASP A 47 -7.34 5.24 4.88
N ALA A 48 -6.71 5.43 6.05
CA ALA A 48 -6.97 4.61 7.23
C ALA A 48 -8.43 4.71 7.69
N GLN A 49 -8.99 5.93 7.70
CA GLN A 49 -10.38 6.16 8.06
C GLN A 49 -11.33 5.57 7.01
N PHE A 50 -11.00 5.68 5.72
CA PHE A 50 -11.76 5.08 4.64
C PHE A 50 -11.85 3.57 4.81
N LEU A 51 -10.72 2.88 5.00
CA LEU A 51 -10.69 1.42 5.19
C LEU A 51 -11.47 0.98 6.43
N THR A 52 -11.38 1.77 7.51
CA THR A 52 -12.15 1.53 8.74
C THR A 52 -13.65 1.67 8.50
N ARG A 53 -14.09 2.77 7.86
CA ARG A 53 -15.50 3.02 7.51
C ARG A 53 -16.05 1.98 6.54
N ALA A 54 -15.22 1.52 5.60
CA ALA A 54 -15.54 0.47 4.64
C ALA A 54 -15.60 -0.93 5.28
N GLN A 55 -15.25 -1.03 6.57
CA GLN A 55 -15.13 -2.29 7.31
C GLN A 55 -14.21 -3.27 6.57
N ALA A 56 -13.06 -2.79 6.08
CA ALA A 56 -12.07 -3.63 5.42
C ALA A 56 -11.48 -4.65 6.41
N LEU A 57 -11.06 -4.16 7.59
CA LEU A 57 -10.61 -4.93 8.75
C LEU A 57 -11.13 -4.25 10.03
N GLU A 58 -10.91 -4.89 11.18
CA GLU A 58 -11.10 -4.24 12.49
C GLU A 58 -10.18 -3.02 12.62
N PRO A 59 -10.63 -1.91 13.25
CA PRO A 59 -9.86 -0.67 13.33
C PRO A 59 -8.44 -0.85 13.89
N GLU A 60 -8.26 -1.74 14.87
CA GLU A 60 -6.98 -1.97 15.53
C GLU A 60 -5.92 -2.60 14.62
N ARG A 61 -6.33 -3.14 13.46
CA ARG A 61 -5.48 -3.73 12.42
C ARG A 61 -5.08 -2.74 11.33
N ILE A 62 -5.53 -1.48 11.42
CA ILE A 62 -5.26 -0.44 10.44
C ILE A 62 -4.53 0.69 11.15
N ILE A 63 -3.31 1.01 10.70
CA ILE A 63 -2.55 2.15 11.20
C ILE A 63 -2.36 3.14 10.05
N GLY A 64 -2.75 4.40 10.27
CA GLY A 64 -2.39 5.47 9.37
C GLY A 64 -1.08 6.14 9.81
N VAL A 65 -0.20 6.42 8.85
CA VAL A 65 1.07 7.12 9.04
C VAL A 65 1.00 8.44 8.27
N GLU A 66 1.02 9.55 9.00
CA GLU A 66 1.16 10.88 8.41
C GLU A 66 2.66 11.13 8.14
N THR A 67 3.06 11.20 6.87
CA THR A 67 4.48 11.22 6.50
C THR A 67 5.13 12.59 6.59
N GLY A 68 4.33 13.68 6.57
CA GLY A 68 4.82 15.07 6.67
C GLY A 68 5.65 15.57 5.48
N GLY A 69 5.86 14.74 4.44
CA GLY A 69 6.71 15.03 3.29
C GLY A 69 6.50 14.07 2.12
N CYS A 70 7.41 14.09 1.13
CA CYS A 70 7.28 13.30 -0.10
C CYS A 70 7.06 11.80 0.21
N PRO A 71 6.02 11.15 -0.36
CA PRO A 71 5.68 9.77 -0.04
C PRO A 71 6.82 8.77 -0.27
N HIS A 72 7.61 8.95 -1.34
CA HIS A 72 8.75 8.08 -1.63
C HIS A 72 9.77 8.02 -0.47
N THR A 73 9.96 9.12 0.27
CA THR A 73 10.86 9.15 1.43
C THR A 73 10.40 8.14 2.47
N ALA A 74 9.12 8.17 2.83
CA ALA A 74 8.55 7.34 3.88
C ALA A 74 8.54 5.84 3.54
N ILE A 75 8.67 5.47 2.26
CA ILE A 75 8.67 4.07 1.83
C ILE A 75 10.04 3.58 1.32
N ARG A 76 11.02 4.48 1.14
CA ARG A 76 12.31 4.15 0.55
C ARG A 76 13.49 4.75 1.29
N GLU A 77 13.63 6.07 1.29
CA GLU A 77 14.82 6.73 1.85
C GLU A 77 14.86 6.68 3.38
N ASP A 78 13.71 6.82 4.04
CA ASP A 78 13.53 6.71 5.48
C ASP A 78 12.22 5.98 5.77
N ALA A 79 12.30 4.65 5.79
CA ALA A 79 11.16 3.78 6.08
C ALA A 79 10.87 3.61 7.59
N SER A 80 11.55 4.34 8.47
CA SER A 80 11.51 4.11 9.91
C SER A 80 10.10 4.18 10.52
N MET A 81 9.28 5.15 10.11
CA MET A 81 7.90 5.29 10.58
C MET A 81 7.03 4.09 10.18
N ASN A 82 7.20 3.60 8.95
CA ASN A 82 6.48 2.44 8.44
C ASN A 82 6.93 1.15 9.13
N LEU A 83 8.25 0.96 9.30
CA LEU A 83 8.79 -0.19 10.02
C LEU A 83 8.28 -0.23 11.46
N ALA A 84 8.29 0.91 12.16
CA ALA A 84 7.74 0.99 13.51
C ALA A 84 6.24 0.67 13.57
N ALA A 85 5.45 1.12 12.58
CA ALA A 85 4.03 0.78 12.49
C ALA A 85 3.80 -0.72 12.22
N VAL A 86 4.61 -1.34 11.36
CA VAL A 86 4.59 -2.78 11.11
C VAL A 86 4.97 -3.56 12.36
N ASP A 87 6.01 -3.14 13.09
CA ASP A 87 6.42 -3.77 14.34
C ASP A 87 5.32 -3.69 15.41
N GLN A 88 4.68 -2.52 15.55
CA GLN A 88 3.54 -2.35 16.45
C GLN A 88 2.38 -3.29 16.13
N LEU A 89 2.08 -3.52 14.84
CA LEU A 89 1.07 -4.48 14.41
C LEU A 89 1.49 -5.93 14.71
N CYS A 90 2.75 -6.27 14.49
CA CYS A 90 3.29 -7.60 14.80
C CYS A 90 3.25 -7.90 16.30
N GLU A 91 3.55 -6.91 17.15
CA GLU A 91 3.45 -7.05 18.60
C GLU A 91 2.00 -7.21 19.06
N ARG A 92 1.08 -6.45 18.46
CA ARG A 92 -0.36 -6.50 18.79
C ARG A 92 -1.03 -7.78 18.30
N PHE A 93 -0.60 -8.30 17.15
CA PHE A 93 -1.16 -9.49 16.50
C PHE A 93 -0.04 -10.48 16.15
N PRO A 94 0.39 -11.33 17.11
CA PRO A 94 1.55 -12.22 16.92
C PRO A 94 1.44 -13.26 15.79
N ASP A 95 0.21 -13.54 15.34
CA ASP A 95 -0.08 -14.56 14.33
C ASP A 95 -0.25 -13.99 12.90
N LEU A 96 0.08 -12.70 12.68
CA LEU A 96 -0.05 -12.06 11.36
C LEU A 96 0.60 -12.88 10.24
N ASP A 97 -0.15 -13.05 9.15
CA ASP A 97 0.31 -13.63 7.90
C ASP A 97 0.82 -12.57 6.92
N LEU A 98 0.16 -11.41 6.92
CA LEU A 98 0.31 -10.38 5.89
C LEU A 98 0.14 -8.99 6.47
N VAL A 99 1.04 -8.08 6.10
CA VAL A 99 0.86 -6.63 6.29
C VAL A 99 0.91 -5.94 4.94
N LEU A 100 -0.17 -5.24 4.58
CA LEU A 100 -0.22 -4.38 3.40
C LEU A 100 0.29 -2.99 3.80
N VAL A 101 1.23 -2.42 3.03
CA VAL A 101 1.74 -1.06 3.23
C VAL A 101 1.36 -0.23 2.01
N GLU A 102 0.35 0.61 2.14
CA GLU A 102 -0.06 1.54 1.09
C GLU A 102 0.81 2.80 1.12
N SER A 103 1.44 3.15 -0.01
CA SER A 103 2.14 4.43 -0.13
C SER A 103 1.16 5.59 -0.28
N GLY A 104 1.58 6.80 0.10
CA GLY A 104 0.94 8.00 -0.42
C GLY A 104 1.04 8.02 -1.95
N GLY A 105 0.11 8.73 -2.61
CA GLY A 105 0.15 8.87 -4.07
C GLY A 105 1.39 9.64 -4.52
N ASP A 106 2.18 9.06 -5.42
CA ASP A 106 3.46 9.66 -5.87
C ASP A 106 3.68 9.49 -7.38
N ASN A 107 4.74 10.08 -7.90
CA ASN A 107 5.11 10.01 -9.29
C ASN A 107 5.65 8.62 -9.70
N LEU A 108 5.91 8.44 -11.01
CA LEU A 108 6.30 7.15 -11.61
C LEU A 108 7.67 6.61 -11.13
N SER A 109 8.46 7.40 -10.40
CA SER A 109 9.76 6.99 -9.85
C SER A 109 9.71 6.34 -8.47
N ALA A 110 8.55 6.35 -7.81
CA ALA A 110 8.39 5.80 -6.47
C ALA A 110 8.46 4.27 -6.45
N THR A 111 9.23 3.74 -5.50
CA THR A 111 9.37 2.31 -5.21
C THR A 111 9.57 2.10 -3.72
N PHE A 112 9.23 0.92 -3.22
CA PHE A 112 9.51 0.55 -1.84
C PHE A 112 10.98 0.14 -1.66
N SER A 113 11.53 0.41 -0.47
CA SER A 113 12.76 -0.22 -0.01
C SER A 113 12.53 -1.71 0.20
N PRO A 114 13.49 -2.59 -0.18
CA PRO A 114 13.46 -4.01 0.18
C PRO A 114 13.42 -4.25 1.70
N GLU A 115 13.85 -3.26 2.51
CA GLU A 115 13.75 -3.36 3.97
C GLU A 115 12.30 -3.26 4.45
N LEU A 116 11.43 -2.57 3.72
CA LEU A 116 10.03 -2.36 4.10
C LEU A 116 9.07 -3.36 3.45
N SER A 117 9.38 -3.80 2.23
CA SER A 117 8.46 -4.57 1.38
C SER A 117 9.13 -5.79 0.78
N ASP A 118 8.54 -6.97 0.99
CA ASP A 118 9.02 -8.23 0.44
C ASP A 118 8.51 -8.45 -1.00
N LEU A 119 7.30 -7.97 -1.30
CA LEU A 119 6.71 -7.93 -2.64
C LEU A 119 6.03 -6.59 -2.90
N THR A 120 6.02 -6.15 -4.15
CA THR A 120 5.48 -4.85 -4.54
C THR A 120 4.39 -4.97 -5.60
N ILE A 121 3.26 -4.34 -5.33
CA ILE A 121 2.18 -4.11 -6.28
C ILE A 121 2.21 -2.64 -6.69
N TYR A 122 2.28 -2.35 -7.98
CA TYR A 122 2.21 -0.99 -8.49
C TYR A 122 0.92 -0.78 -9.27
N VAL A 123 0.14 0.24 -8.90
CA VAL A 123 -1.19 0.51 -9.46
C VAL A 123 -1.15 1.77 -10.30
N ILE A 124 -1.43 1.65 -11.59
CA ILE A 124 -1.74 2.76 -12.50
C ILE A 124 -3.20 2.64 -12.95
N ASP A 125 -3.76 3.67 -13.59
CA ASP A 125 -5.12 3.62 -14.10
C ASP A 125 -5.27 4.17 -15.52
N VAL A 126 -6.29 3.68 -16.23
CA VAL A 126 -6.56 4.06 -17.63
C VAL A 126 -6.81 5.56 -17.80
N ALA A 127 -7.48 6.20 -16.84
CA ALA A 127 -7.79 7.63 -16.90
C ALA A 127 -6.55 8.54 -16.79
N ALA A 128 -5.41 8.02 -16.30
CA ALA A 128 -4.14 8.74 -16.30
C ALA A 128 -3.51 8.84 -17.71
N GLY A 129 -4.04 8.10 -18.69
CA GLY A 129 -3.73 8.19 -20.11
C GLY A 129 -2.96 6.99 -20.66
N ASP A 130 -3.23 6.65 -21.93
CA ASP A 130 -2.68 5.50 -22.66
C ASP A 130 -1.14 5.48 -22.74
N LYS A 131 -0.50 6.64 -22.56
CA LYS A 131 0.97 6.79 -22.63
C LYS A 131 1.67 6.51 -21.30
N ILE A 132 0.95 6.34 -20.18
CA ILE A 132 1.55 6.11 -18.86
C ILE A 132 2.51 4.90 -18.87
N PRO A 133 2.14 3.72 -19.41
CA PRO A 133 3.08 2.60 -19.52
C PRO A 133 4.38 2.95 -20.27
N ARG A 134 4.28 3.77 -21.33
CA ARG A 134 5.44 4.20 -22.15
C ARG A 134 6.32 5.24 -21.46
N LYS A 135 5.81 5.96 -20.46
CA LYS A 135 6.63 6.86 -19.63
C LYS A 135 7.57 6.10 -18.69
N GLY A 136 7.36 4.78 -18.51
CA GLY A 136 8.24 3.91 -17.74
C GLY A 136 8.27 4.26 -16.26
N GLY A 137 9.43 4.09 -15.65
CA GLY A 137 9.60 4.20 -14.21
C GLY A 137 9.72 2.82 -13.54
N PRO A 138 10.42 2.74 -12.41
CA PRO A 138 10.70 1.48 -11.73
C PRO A 138 9.42 0.80 -11.23
N GLY A 139 8.38 1.53 -10.83
CA GLY A 139 7.08 0.92 -10.48
C GLY A 139 6.43 0.19 -11.65
N ILE A 140 6.49 0.75 -12.87
CA ILE A 140 5.93 0.13 -14.08
C ILE A 140 6.79 -1.03 -14.58
N THR A 141 8.11 -0.92 -14.46
CA THR A 141 9.05 -1.84 -15.14
C THR A 141 9.65 -2.90 -14.23
N ARG A 142 9.55 -2.76 -12.91
CA ARG A 142 10.25 -3.60 -11.93
C ARG A 142 9.41 -3.99 -10.70
N SER A 143 8.13 -3.60 -10.63
CA SER A 143 7.26 -4.16 -9.59
C SER A 143 7.04 -5.64 -9.81
N ASP A 144 6.77 -6.37 -8.73
CA ASP A 144 6.46 -7.81 -8.80
C ASP A 144 5.10 -8.04 -9.47
N LEU A 145 4.18 -7.09 -9.29
CA LEU A 145 2.88 -7.06 -9.98
C LEU A 145 2.49 -5.63 -10.37
N LEU A 146 2.26 -5.41 -11.67
CA LEU A 146 1.67 -4.18 -12.19
C LEU A 146 0.15 -4.36 -12.38
N VAL A 147 -0.63 -3.46 -11.79
CA VAL A 147 -2.08 -3.36 -11.94
C VAL A 147 -2.41 -2.15 -12.82
N ILE A 148 -3.17 -2.39 -13.90
CA ILE A 148 -3.77 -1.34 -14.73
C ILE A 148 -5.26 -1.28 -14.40
N ASN A 149 -5.63 -0.34 -13.53
CA ASN A 149 -6.95 -0.20 -12.96
C ASN A 149 -7.90 0.66 -13.82
N LYS A 150 -9.20 0.62 -13.49
CA LYS A 150 -10.26 1.43 -14.10
C LYS A 150 -10.42 1.21 -15.60
N ILE A 151 -10.31 -0.04 -16.03
CA ILE A 151 -10.43 -0.42 -17.44
C ILE A 151 -11.79 -0.07 -18.05
N ASP A 152 -12.81 0.03 -17.21
CA ASP A 152 -14.17 0.45 -17.55
C ASP A 152 -14.27 1.92 -17.98
N LEU A 153 -13.25 2.74 -17.67
CA LEU A 153 -13.17 4.12 -18.14
C LEU A 153 -12.55 4.24 -19.55
N ALA A 154 -12.11 3.13 -20.15
CA ALA A 154 -11.73 3.10 -21.56
C ALA A 154 -12.97 3.17 -22.47
N PRO A 155 -12.91 3.89 -23.61
CA PRO A 155 -14.01 3.97 -24.58
C PRO A 155 -14.19 2.69 -25.41
#